data_AF-A0A918IA21-F1
#
_entry.id   AF-A0A918IA21-F1
#
_cell.length_a   1.000
_cell.length_b   1.000
_cell.length_c   1.000
_cell.angle_alpha   90.00
_cell.angle_beta   90.00
_cell.angle_gamma   90.00
#
_symmetry.space_group_name_H-M   'P 1'
#
loop_
_entity.id
_entity.type
_entity.pdbx_description
1 polymer ?
#
loop_
_entity_poly.entity_id
_entity_poly.type
_entity_poly.pdbx_seq_one_letter_code
_entity_poly.pdbx_strand_id
1 'polypeptide(L)'
;MTGELSVLVVEDEPLSLDELVHLLRGVPGVGQVASAPDAMSALKLLRDREFDAAFLDIGMPGLDGMELAAVLSRLARPPAVVFVTASQAHAIDAFGIGAVDYLLKPASAGRVRQALERVGRARAASAAPGTPAASATPGIPAGAPPEPAGDLAVLKVESAGRTRFVRREQVRFVEAHGDHVRLDTRDGRFLVRMPLSALEHSWSQAGFLRVHRSFLLALRAVEDLRTDVVGQLVAHTAGGDVPVSRRHARHLKEQLFAAAREGRVGGARR
;
A
#
# COMPACT_ATOMS: atom_id res chain seq x y z
N MET A 1 -30.40 3.57 14.57
CA MET A 1 -30.47 4.68 13.60
C MET A 1 -29.05 4.99 13.18
N THR A 2 -28.57 4.43 12.07
CA THR A 2 -27.23 4.73 11.55
C THR A 2 -27.30 6.13 10.94
N GLY A 3 -26.77 7.12 11.65
CA GLY A 3 -26.79 8.53 11.21
C GLY A 3 -26.10 8.70 9.86
N GLU A 4 -26.61 9.61 9.04
CA GLU A 4 -26.00 9.96 7.77
C GLU A 4 -24.63 10.60 8.00
N LEU A 5 -23.62 10.18 7.23
CA LEU A 5 -22.25 10.65 7.39
C LEU A 5 -22.10 12.11 6.91
N SER A 6 -21.43 12.93 7.71
CA SER A 6 -20.93 14.24 7.30
C SER A 6 -19.51 14.11 6.77
N VAL A 7 -19.29 14.48 5.51
CA VAL A 7 -18.03 14.26 4.78
C VAL A 7 -17.41 15.59 4.38
N LEU A 8 -16.13 15.77 4.64
CA LEU A 8 -15.30 16.86 4.13
C LEU A 8 -14.45 16.36 2.96
N VAL A 9 -14.35 17.14 1.89
CA VAL A 9 -13.48 16.89 0.73
C VAL A 9 -12.50 18.05 0.62
N VAL A 10 -11.21 17.75 0.48
CA VAL A 10 -10.14 18.75 0.32
C VAL A 10 -9.31 18.40 -0.90
N GLU A 11 -9.32 19.28 -1.88
CA GLU A 11 -8.78 19.06 -3.22
C GLU A 11 -8.52 20.42 -3.88
N ASP A 12 -7.31 20.65 -4.39
CA ASP A 12 -6.93 21.93 -4.99
C ASP A 12 -7.32 22.06 -6.47
N GLU A 13 -7.59 20.95 -7.16
CA GLU A 13 -8.04 20.95 -8.56
C GLU A 13 -9.59 20.99 -8.65
N PRO A 14 -10.20 22.07 -9.17
CA PRO A 14 -11.65 22.26 -9.12
C PRO A 14 -12.48 21.15 -9.78
N LEU A 15 -12.03 20.59 -10.91
CA LEU A 15 -12.78 19.54 -11.61
C LEU A 15 -12.77 18.24 -10.80
N SER A 16 -11.61 17.86 -10.25
CA SER A 16 -11.45 16.72 -9.35
C SER A 16 -12.30 16.88 -8.08
N LEU A 17 -12.36 18.10 -7.54
CA LEU A 17 -13.15 18.40 -6.35
C LEU A 17 -14.65 18.21 -6.64
N ASP A 18 -15.13 18.77 -7.75
CA ASP A 18 -16.52 18.65 -8.17
C ASP A 18 -16.91 17.20 -8.49
N GLU A 19 -16.04 16.45 -9.17
CA GLU A 19 -16.25 15.03 -9.47
C GLU A 19 -16.38 14.20 -8.19
N LEU A 20 -15.44 14.36 -7.25
CA LEU A 20 -15.44 13.60 -5.99
C LEU A 20 -16.64 13.96 -5.12
N VAL A 21 -17.02 15.25 -5.05
CA VAL A 21 -18.24 15.69 -4.36
C VAL A 21 -19.49 15.08 -4.99
N HIS A 22 -19.56 15.05 -6.33
CA HIS A 22 -20.67 14.43 -7.04
C HIS A 22 -20.78 12.93 -6.73
N LEU A 23 -19.66 12.21 -6.77
CA LEU A 23 -19.61 10.79 -6.43
C LEU A 23 -20.08 10.53 -4.99
N LEU A 24 -19.60 11.31 -4.02
CA LEU A 24 -19.94 11.16 -2.61
C LEU A 24 -21.42 11.41 -2.33
N ARG A 25 -22.01 12.46 -2.95
CA ARG A 25 -23.45 12.74 -2.83
C ARG A 25 -24.33 11.64 -3.42
N GLY A 26 -23.82 10.88 -4.39
CA GLY A 26 -24.50 9.73 -4.98
C GLY A 26 -24.48 8.47 -4.12
N VAL A 27 -23.72 8.42 -3.02
CA VAL A 27 -23.62 7.22 -2.17
C VAL A 27 -24.69 7.25 -1.06
N PRO A 28 -25.54 6.21 -0.96
CA PRO A 28 -26.49 6.09 0.14
C PRO A 28 -25.79 6.09 1.51
N GLY A 29 -26.30 6.89 2.45
CA GLY A 29 -25.75 7.02 3.80
C GLY A 29 -24.78 8.19 3.98
N VAL A 30 -24.50 8.97 2.93
CA VAL A 30 -23.84 10.28 3.03
C VAL A 30 -24.92 11.36 3.11
N GLY A 31 -24.95 12.13 4.19
CA GLY A 31 -25.96 13.18 4.41
C GLY A 31 -25.48 14.56 3.97
N GLN A 32 -24.28 14.93 4.39
CA GLN A 32 -23.68 16.22 4.03
C GLN A 32 -22.30 16.03 3.40
N VAL A 33 -22.03 16.78 2.34
CA VAL A 33 -20.71 16.86 1.71
C VAL A 33 -20.29 18.32 1.64
N ALA A 34 -19.23 18.64 2.37
CA ALA A 34 -18.52 19.91 2.32
C ALA A 34 -17.28 19.78 1.45
N SER A 35 -16.92 20.85 0.76
CA SER A 35 -15.68 20.94 0.00
C SER A 35 -14.83 22.13 0.44
N ALA A 36 -13.52 21.98 0.28
CA ALA A 36 -12.52 23.02 0.46
C ALA A 36 -11.47 22.91 -0.65
N PRO A 37 -11.04 24.03 -1.26
CA PRO A 37 -10.01 24.03 -2.30
C PRO A 37 -8.59 23.92 -1.74
N ASP A 38 -8.42 24.00 -0.42
CA ASP A 38 -7.12 24.00 0.24
C ASP A 38 -7.25 23.64 1.72
N ALA A 39 -6.14 23.28 2.35
CA ALA A 39 -6.12 22.87 3.74
C ALA A 39 -6.51 23.98 4.73
N MET A 40 -6.24 25.26 4.44
CA MET A 40 -6.62 26.37 5.31
C MET A 40 -8.12 26.61 5.30
N SER A 41 -8.75 26.52 4.13
CA SER A 41 -10.19 26.53 3.95
C SER A 41 -10.84 25.35 4.66
N ALA A 42 -10.24 24.15 4.59
CA ALA A 42 -10.70 22.97 5.33
C ALA A 42 -10.66 23.18 6.85
N LEU A 43 -9.55 23.71 7.39
CA LEU A 43 -9.41 23.99 8.82
C LEU A 43 -10.40 25.04 9.33
N LYS A 44 -10.76 26.04 8.52
CA LYS A 44 -11.83 26.99 8.87
C LYS A 44 -13.17 26.27 9.05
N LEU A 45 -13.50 25.38 8.12
CA LEU A 45 -14.74 24.60 8.19
C LEU A 45 -14.78 23.69 9.42
N LEU A 46 -13.66 23.06 9.77
CA LEU A 46 -13.54 22.18 10.94
C LEU A 46 -13.68 22.90 12.28
N ARG A 47 -13.55 24.24 12.31
CA ARG A 47 -13.83 25.03 13.53
C ARG A 47 -15.32 25.18 13.80
N ASP A 48 -16.12 25.25 12.75
CA ASP A 48 -17.54 25.59 12.85
C ASP A 48 -18.45 24.36 12.81
N ARG A 49 -17.93 23.23 12.29
CA ARG A 49 -18.68 21.98 12.12
C ARG A 49 -17.79 20.76 12.27
N GLU A 50 -18.41 19.66 12.64
CA GLU A 50 -17.75 18.36 12.73
C GLU A 50 -18.04 17.49 11.51
N PHE A 51 -17.10 16.60 11.22
CA PHE A 51 -17.18 15.67 10.13
C PHE A 51 -16.88 14.25 10.62
N ASP A 52 -17.55 13.27 10.01
CA ASP A 52 -17.29 11.87 10.25
C ASP A 52 -16.15 11.34 9.39
N ALA A 53 -15.95 11.93 8.21
CA ALA A 53 -14.91 11.55 7.27
C ALA A 53 -14.28 12.75 6.58
N ALA A 54 -13.01 12.63 6.24
CA ALA A 54 -12.28 13.60 5.44
C ALA A 54 -11.60 12.88 4.25
N PHE A 55 -11.96 13.26 3.04
CA PHE A 55 -11.32 12.83 1.79
C PHE A 55 -10.32 13.89 1.36
N LEU A 56 -9.03 13.56 1.38
CA LEU A 56 -7.94 14.52 1.22
C LEU A 56 -7.07 14.18 0.01
N ASP A 57 -6.84 15.12 -0.91
CA ASP A 57 -5.66 15.02 -1.78
C ASP A 57 -4.39 15.24 -0.96
N ILE A 58 -3.34 14.53 -1.36
CA ILE A 58 -2.00 14.68 -0.83
C ILE A 58 -1.27 15.81 -1.56
N GLY A 59 -1.48 15.94 -2.87
CA GLY A 59 -0.70 16.82 -3.76
C GLY A 59 -1.09 18.29 -3.72
N MET A 60 -1.41 18.87 -2.57
CA MET A 60 -1.91 20.24 -2.46
C MET A 60 -0.78 21.25 -2.19
N PRO A 61 -0.84 22.47 -2.75
CA PRO A 61 0.13 23.53 -2.48
C PRO A 61 -0.02 24.07 -1.05
N GLY A 62 1.12 24.40 -0.42
CA GLY A 62 1.15 24.93 0.93
C GLY A 62 1.20 23.82 1.97
N LEU A 63 0.09 23.59 2.67
CA LEU A 63 -0.05 22.51 3.65
C LEU A 63 -0.59 21.27 2.93
N ASP A 64 0.21 20.21 2.89
CA ASP A 64 -0.15 19.02 2.11
C ASP A 64 -1.20 18.16 2.84
N GLY A 65 -1.78 17.18 2.14
CA GLY A 65 -2.83 16.34 2.70
C GLY A 65 -2.38 15.48 3.88
N MET A 66 -1.11 15.09 3.92
CA MET A 66 -0.53 14.28 4.98
C MET A 66 -0.34 15.09 6.26
N GLU A 67 0.18 16.30 6.13
CA GLU A 67 0.31 17.27 7.21
C GLU A 67 -1.06 17.66 7.75
N LEU A 68 -2.05 17.89 6.86
CA LEU A 68 -3.43 18.13 7.26
C LEU A 68 -4.00 16.95 8.05
N ALA A 69 -3.85 15.71 7.57
CA ALA A 69 -4.31 14.52 8.27
C ALA A 69 -3.69 14.39 9.68
N ALA A 70 -2.40 14.71 9.82
CA ALA A 70 -1.75 14.74 11.13
C ALA A 70 -2.37 15.79 12.08
N VAL A 71 -2.77 16.96 11.56
CA VAL A 71 -3.52 17.97 12.34
C VAL A 71 -4.90 17.43 12.73
N LEU A 72 -5.64 16.80 11.80
CA LEU A 72 -6.97 16.24 12.07
C LEU A 72 -6.96 15.16 13.16
N SER A 73 -5.91 14.33 13.19
CA SER A 73 -5.76 13.26 14.18
C SER A 73 -5.70 13.75 15.64
N ARG A 74 -5.36 15.03 15.85
CA ARG A 74 -5.24 15.66 17.18
C ARG A 74 -6.54 16.31 17.66
N LEU A 75 -7.60 16.31 16.84
CA LEU A 75 -8.90 16.84 17.24
C LEU A 75 -9.54 15.95 18.32
N ALA A 76 -10.39 16.54 19.16
CA ALA A 76 -11.11 15.80 20.20
C ALA A 76 -12.00 14.68 19.62
N ARG A 77 -12.55 14.91 18.41
CA ARG A 77 -13.27 13.93 17.61
C ARG A 77 -12.70 13.93 16.20
N PRO A 78 -11.65 13.14 15.93
CA PRO A 78 -11.00 13.14 14.63
C PRO A 78 -11.91 12.48 13.57
N PRO A 79 -12.07 13.09 12.38
CA PRO A 79 -12.74 12.43 11.27
C PRO A 79 -11.92 11.24 10.77
N ALA A 80 -12.58 10.23 10.22
CA ALA A 80 -11.90 9.15 9.53
C ALA A 80 -11.28 9.67 8.22
N VAL A 81 -9.96 9.51 8.08
CA VAL A 81 -9.23 10.04 6.91
C VAL A 81 -9.21 9.02 5.77
N VAL A 82 -9.52 9.48 4.56
CA VAL A 82 -9.34 8.74 3.30
C VAL A 82 -8.52 9.62 2.37
N PHE A 83 -7.38 9.12 1.89
CA PHE A 83 -6.61 9.87 0.91
C PHE A 83 -7.12 9.62 -0.50
N VAL A 84 -7.14 10.65 -1.34
CA VAL A 84 -7.54 10.59 -2.75
C VAL A 84 -6.50 11.33 -3.59
N THR A 85 -5.60 10.61 -4.26
CA THR A 85 -4.48 11.27 -4.96
C THR A 85 -4.14 10.62 -6.29
N ALA A 86 -3.50 11.37 -7.19
CA ALA A 86 -2.94 10.84 -8.43
C ALA A 86 -1.59 10.11 -8.22
N SER A 87 -0.93 10.32 -7.07
CA SER A 87 0.41 9.81 -6.80
C SER A 87 0.39 8.53 -5.98
N GLN A 88 0.92 7.43 -6.53
CA GLN A 88 1.11 6.17 -5.78
C GLN A 88 2.23 6.25 -4.73
N ALA A 89 3.08 7.29 -4.75
CA ALA A 89 4.30 7.36 -3.96
C ALA A 89 4.04 7.59 -2.46
N HIS A 90 2.89 8.18 -2.10
CA HIS A 90 2.56 8.57 -0.71
C HIS A 90 1.71 7.54 0.04
N ALA A 91 1.40 6.40 -0.58
CA ALA A 91 0.57 5.35 0.03
C ALA A 91 1.21 4.69 1.26
N ILE A 92 2.55 4.73 1.38
CA ILE A 92 3.28 4.17 2.53
C ILE A 92 3.12 5.07 3.76
N ASP A 93 3.22 6.39 3.58
CA ASP A 93 3.12 7.37 4.66
C ASP A 93 1.66 7.50 5.16
N ALA A 94 0.68 7.31 4.27
CA ALA A 94 -0.76 7.38 4.56
C ALA A 94 -1.23 6.41 5.66
N PHE A 95 -0.67 5.19 5.72
CA PHE A 95 -1.00 4.23 6.77
C PHE A 95 -0.34 4.56 8.12
N GLY A 96 0.80 5.26 8.11
CA GLY A 96 1.47 5.71 9.33
C GLY A 96 0.66 6.72 10.14
N ILE A 97 -0.27 7.44 9.49
CA ILE A 97 -1.17 8.44 10.10
C ILE A 97 -2.52 7.82 10.50
N GLY A 98 -2.75 6.54 10.22
CA GLY A 98 -3.99 5.84 10.58
C GLY A 98 -5.17 6.12 9.63
N ALA A 99 -4.90 6.41 8.35
CA ALA A 99 -5.95 6.54 7.34
C ALA A 99 -6.73 5.23 7.15
N VAL A 100 -8.03 5.37 6.90
CA VAL A 100 -8.99 4.26 6.78
C VAL A 100 -9.00 3.66 5.37
N ASP A 101 -8.72 4.47 4.35
CA ASP A 101 -8.55 3.99 2.97
C ASP A 101 -7.67 4.96 2.16
N TYR A 102 -7.26 4.50 0.98
CA TYR A 102 -6.45 5.23 0.02
C TYR A 102 -6.98 4.99 -1.39
N LEU A 103 -7.38 6.06 -2.08
CA LEU A 103 -7.98 6.06 -3.40
C LEU A 103 -7.01 6.71 -4.41
N LEU A 104 -6.85 6.06 -5.55
CA LEU A 104 -6.14 6.66 -6.68
C LEU A 104 -7.12 7.41 -7.58
N LYS A 105 -6.72 8.59 -8.06
CA LYS A 105 -7.45 9.31 -9.11
C LYS A 105 -7.22 8.63 -10.48
N PRO A 106 -8.25 8.54 -11.34
CA PRO A 106 -9.65 8.92 -11.09
C PRO A 106 -10.34 7.92 -10.15
N ALA A 107 -11.05 8.44 -9.14
CA ALA A 107 -11.71 7.60 -8.14
C ALA A 107 -13.04 7.06 -8.68
N SER A 108 -13.22 5.75 -8.70
CA SER A 108 -14.48 5.15 -9.14
C SER A 108 -15.55 5.18 -8.04
N ALA A 109 -16.83 5.31 -8.42
CA ALA A 109 -17.96 5.26 -7.49
C ALA A 109 -17.92 4.01 -6.56
N GLY A 110 -17.53 2.85 -7.11
CA GLY A 110 -17.37 1.63 -6.34
C GLY A 110 -16.30 1.72 -5.25
N ARG A 111 -15.18 2.39 -5.52
CA ARG A 111 -14.11 2.59 -4.53
C ARG A 111 -14.49 3.62 -3.47
N VAL A 112 -15.15 4.70 -3.85
CA VAL A 112 -15.68 5.71 -2.92
C VAL A 112 -16.68 5.07 -1.95
N ARG A 113 -17.62 4.25 -2.44
CA ARG A 113 -18.56 3.50 -1.59
C ARG A 113 -17.83 2.58 -0.62
N GLN A 114 -16.84 1.83 -1.09
CA GLN A 114 -16.09 0.91 -0.25
C GLN A 114 -15.25 1.63 0.84
N ALA A 115 -14.77 2.84 0.56
CA ALA A 115 -14.11 3.68 1.54
C ALA A 115 -15.10 4.16 2.62
N LEU A 116 -16.29 4.62 2.22
CA LEU A 116 -17.35 5.02 3.14
C LEU A 116 -17.84 3.86 4.04
N GLU A 117 -17.92 2.63 3.52
CA GLU A 117 -18.23 1.45 4.33
C GLU A 117 -17.17 1.17 5.40
N ARG A 118 -15.88 1.44 5.11
CA ARG A 118 -14.81 1.33 6.11
C ARG A 118 -14.89 2.45 7.14
N VAL A 119 -15.17 3.68 6.70
CA VAL A 119 -15.43 4.83 7.59
C VAL A 119 -16.55 4.51 8.58
N GLY A 120 -17.69 4.01 8.10
CA GLY A 120 -18.82 3.65 8.95
C GLY A 120 -18.46 2.61 10.01
N ARG A 121 -17.68 1.59 9.65
CA ARG A 121 -17.18 0.58 10.61
C ARG A 121 -16.20 1.16 11.63
N ALA A 122 -15.27 2.00 11.20
CA ALA A 122 -14.31 2.64 12.09
C ALA A 122 -15.01 3.57 13.11
N ARG A 123 -16.01 4.33 12.66
CA ARG A 123 -16.81 5.21 13.53
C ARG A 123 -17.64 4.42 14.54
N ALA A 124 -18.23 3.30 14.13
CA ALA A 124 -18.97 2.41 15.02
C ALA A 124 -18.06 1.78 16.09
N ALA A 125 -16.83 1.41 15.74
CA ALA A 125 -15.84 0.87 16.69
C ALA A 125 -15.38 1.92 17.72
N SER A 126 -15.26 3.20 17.33
CA SER A 126 -14.85 4.28 18.23
C SER A 126 -15.98 4.81 19.14
N ALA A 127 -17.24 4.45 18.89
CA ALA A 127 -18.40 4.89 19.67
C ALA A 127 -18.75 3.99 20.87
N ALA A 128 -18.11 2.82 21.00
CA ALA A 128 -18.32 1.91 22.14
C ALA A 128 -17.33 2.22 23.28
N PRO A 129 -17.78 2.40 24.54
CA PRO A 129 -16.87 2.62 25.66
C PRO A 129 -16.22 1.32 26.16
N GLY A 130 -14.89 1.26 26.09
CA GLY A 130 -14.02 0.48 26.97
C GLY A 130 -13.83 -1.02 26.71
N THR A 131 -12.62 -1.40 26.27
CA THR A 131 -11.73 -2.51 26.75
C THR A 131 -10.90 -3.08 25.57
N PRO A 132 -9.58 -3.34 25.71
CA PRO A 132 -8.71 -3.69 24.60
C PRO A 132 -8.63 -5.20 24.29
N ALA A 133 -8.46 -5.47 22.99
CA ALA A 133 -7.86 -6.64 22.33
C ALA A 133 -8.56 -8.02 22.35
N ALA A 134 -8.24 -8.75 21.25
CA ALA A 134 -8.42 -10.18 20.97
C ALA A 134 -9.73 -10.64 20.29
N SER A 135 -9.63 -10.72 18.95
CA SER A 135 -10.03 -11.84 18.08
C SER A 135 -11.16 -12.78 18.51
N ALA A 136 -12.24 -12.76 17.72
CA ALA A 136 -12.87 -13.97 17.18
C ALA A 136 -13.75 -13.62 15.96
N THR A 137 -13.39 -14.15 14.79
CA THR A 137 -14.27 -14.31 13.62
C THR A 137 -15.14 -15.56 13.82
N PRO A 138 -16.38 -15.60 13.33
CA PRO A 138 -16.61 -16.31 12.06
C PRO A 138 -17.64 -15.58 11.16
N GLY A 139 -17.28 -15.22 9.94
CA GLY A 139 -17.72 -15.97 8.75
C GLY A 139 -17.58 -15.12 7.48
N ILE A 140 -16.96 -15.70 6.45
CA ILE A 140 -16.51 -15.06 5.19
C ILE A 140 -17.66 -15.07 4.16
N PRO A 141 -17.75 -14.09 3.24
CA PRO A 141 -17.27 -14.38 1.89
C PRO A 141 -16.37 -13.28 1.29
N ALA A 142 -15.29 -13.75 0.67
CA ALA A 142 -14.49 -13.16 -0.39
C ALA A 142 -14.21 -11.64 -0.35
N GLY A 143 -12.99 -11.28 0.09
CA GLY A 143 -12.38 -9.98 -0.19
C GLY A 143 -11.99 -9.18 1.05
N ALA A 144 -10.91 -9.58 1.73
CA ALA A 144 -10.23 -8.72 2.70
C ALA A 144 -8.78 -9.18 2.98
N PRO A 145 -7.91 -8.26 3.44
CA PRO A 145 -6.43 -8.31 3.41
C PRO A 145 -5.84 -9.09 4.61
N PRO A 146 -4.54 -9.42 4.64
CA PRO A 146 -3.92 -9.93 5.86
C PRO A 146 -3.38 -8.77 6.71
N GLU A 147 -3.97 -8.63 7.90
CA GLU A 147 -3.37 -8.60 9.26
C GLU A 147 -1.92 -8.11 9.49
N PRO A 148 -1.63 -7.54 10.68
CA PRO A 148 -0.45 -6.72 10.95
C PRO A 148 0.83 -7.57 11.01
N ALA A 149 1.96 -6.95 10.64
CA ALA A 149 3.35 -7.39 10.81
C ALA A 149 3.53 -8.78 11.47
N GLY A 150 3.28 -9.83 10.69
CA GLY A 150 3.67 -11.21 10.95
C GLY A 150 4.45 -11.71 9.75
N ASP A 151 5.53 -12.46 9.98
CA ASP A 151 6.47 -12.94 8.95
C ASP A 151 5.72 -13.40 7.68
N LEU A 152 5.83 -12.64 6.58
CA LEU A 152 5.20 -12.91 5.26
C LEU A 152 5.87 -14.10 4.56
N ALA A 153 6.09 -15.19 5.31
CA ALA A 153 6.75 -16.40 4.86
C ALA A 153 5.93 -17.17 3.81
N VAL A 154 4.61 -16.96 3.77
CA VAL A 154 3.70 -17.62 2.81
C VAL A 154 2.73 -16.60 2.20
N LEU A 155 2.68 -16.56 0.87
CA LEU A 155 1.73 -15.75 0.10
C LEU A 155 0.65 -16.64 -0.49
N LYS A 156 -0.61 -16.28 -0.25
CA LYS A 156 -1.76 -16.91 -0.91
C LYS A 156 -1.91 -16.29 -2.31
N VAL A 157 -1.90 -17.12 -3.34
CA VAL A 157 -2.06 -16.73 -4.75
C VAL A 157 -3.30 -17.42 -5.32
N GLU A 158 -4.15 -16.68 -6.00
CA GLU A 158 -5.30 -17.23 -6.72
C GLU A 158 -5.01 -17.21 -8.22
N SER A 159 -5.01 -18.38 -8.85
CA SER A 159 -4.73 -18.53 -10.29
C SER A 159 -5.72 -19.53 -10.90
N ALA A 160 -6.48 -19.11 -11.90
CA ALA A 160 -7.46 -19.93 -12.61
C ALA A 160 -8.42 -20.71 -11.68
N GLY A 161 -8.96 -20.05 -10.65
CA GLY A 161 -9.90 -20.64 -9.69
C GLY A 161 -9.26 -21.58 -8.65
N ARG A 162 -7.92 -21.68 -8.62
CA ARG A 162 -7.19 -22.46 -7.61
C ARG A 162 -6.41 -21.55 -6.68
N THR A 163 -6.54 -21.80 -5.38
CA THR A 163 -5.69 -21.21 -4.35
C THR A 163 -4.38 -21.99 -4.25
N ARG A 164 -3.25 -21.31 -4.42
CA ARG A 164 -1.91 -21.86 -4.18
C ARG A 164 -1.19 -21.03 -3.12
N PHE A 165 -0.42 -21.71 -2.28
CA PHE A 165 0.42 -21.07 -1.28
C PHE A 165 1.85 -21.05 -1.79
N VAL A 166 2.40 -19.85 -2.00
CA VAL A 166 3.78 -19.62 -2.42
C VAL A 166 4.61 -19.30 -1.19
N ARG A 167 5.60 -20.12 -0.88
CA ARG A 167 6.51 -19.84 0.22
C ARG A 167 7.58 -18.85 -0.24
N ARG A 168 7.94 -17.89 0.62
CA ARG A 168 9.03 -16.91 0.39
C ARG A 168 10.32 -17.58 -0.05
N GLU A 169 10.63 -18.76 0.48
CA GLU A 169 11.83 -19.55 0.16
C GLU A 169 11.89 -20.00 -1.31
N GLN A 170 10.73 -20.15 -1.96
CA GLN A 170 10.60 -20.58 -3.36
C GLN A 170 10.79 -19.42 -4.35
N VAL A 171 10.69 -18.17 -3.88
CA VAL A 171 10.80 -16.97 -4.70
C VAL A 171 12.26 -16.64 -4.99
N ARG A 172 12.57 -16.42 -6.27
CA ARG A 172 13.89 -16.03 -6.79
C ARG A 172 14.01 -14.52 -6.90
N PHE A 173 13.03 -13.89 -7.55
CA PHE A 173 12.91 -12.45 -7.63
C PHE A 173 11.43 -12.07 -7.78
N VAL A 174 11.17 -10.80 -7.55
CA VAL A 174 9.86 -10.19 -7.69
C VAL A 174 9.96 -8.99 -8.59
N GLU A 175 9.04 -8.89 -9.53
CA GLU A 175 8.95 -7.78 -10.47
C GLU A 175 7.67 -6.98 -10.23
N ALA A 176 7.77 -5.66 -10.21
CA ALA A 176 6.61 -4.78 -10.17
C ALA A 176 5.87 -4.84 -11.51
N HIS A 177 4.57 -5.13 -11.46
CA HIS A 177 3.70 -5.26 -12.63
C HIS A 177 2.38 -4.51 -12.37
N GLY A 178 2.45 -3.18 -12.38
CA GLY A 178 1.33 -2.31 -12.00
C GLY A 178 0.96 -2.48 -10.52
N ASP A 179 -0.33 -2.67 -10.23
CA ASP A 179 -0.87 -2.91 -8.88
C ASP A 179 -0.56 -4.32 -8.32
N HIS A 180 0.16 -5.11 -9.10
CA HIS A 180 0.56 -6.45 -8.74
C HIS A 180 2.07 -6.57 -8.75
N VAL A 181 2.53 -7.58 -8.04
CA VAL A 181 3.87 -8.10 -8.16
C VAL A 181 3.84 -9.45 -8.82
N ARG A 182 4.73 -9.66 -9.78
CA ARG A 182 4.99 -10.96 -10.36
C ARG A 182 6.11 -11.60 -9.56
N LEU A 183 5.77 -12.63 -8.80
CA LEU A 183 6.73 -13.51 -8.13
C LEU A 183 7.25 -14.51 -9.15
N ASP A 184 8.56 -14.54 -9.35
CA ASP A 184 9.22 -15.62 -10.07
C ASP A 184 9.71 -16.68 -9.06
N THR A 185 9.24 -17.91 -9.21
CA THR A 185 9.51 -19.02 -8.29
C THR A 185 10.00 -20.25 -9.03
N ARG A 186 10.53 -21.23 -8.30
CA ARG A 186 10.93 -22.53 -8.88
C ARG A 186 9.79 -23.26 -9.61
N ASP A 187 8.55 -23.07 -9.16
CA ASP A 187 7.37 -23.79 -9.67
C ASP A 187 6.62 -23.00 -10.75
N GLY A 188 7.09 -21.80 -11.09
CA GLY A 188 6.44 -20.91 -12.06
C GLY A 188 6.29 -19.48 -11.57
N ARG A 189 5.50 -18.70 -12.31
CA ARG A 189 5.28 -17.28 -12.06
C ARG A 189 3.89 -17.04 -11.50
N PHE A 190 3.81 -16.22 -10.47
CA PHE A 190 2.59 -15.95 -9.73
C PHE A 190 2.36 -14.45 -9.62
N LEU A 191 1.11 -14.02 -9.77
CA LEU A 191 0.73 -12.62 -9.67
C LEU A 191 0.04 -12.39 -8.32
N VAL A 192 0.56 -11.46 -7.52
CA VAL A 192 0.02 -11.13 -6.20
C VAL A 192 -0.31 -9.65 -6.15
N ARG A 193 -1.51 -9.31 -5.68
CA ARG A 193 -1.97 -7.92 -5.59
C ARG A 193 -1.47 -7.27 -4.31
N MET A 194 -0.24 -6.78 -4.34
CA MET A 194 0.37 -6.01 -3.26
C MET A 194 1.54 -5.19 -3.80
N PRO A 195 1.94 -4.10 -3.14
CA PRO A 195 3.07 -3.31 -3.59
C PRO A 195 4.40 -4.04 -3.35
N LEU A 196 5.36 -3.83 -4.25
CA LEU A 196 6.71 -4.42 -4.14
C LEU A 196 7.41 -4.01 -2.84
N SER A 197 7.12 -2.81 -2.32
CA SER A 197 7.65 -2.31 -1.04
C SER A 197 7.17 -3.09 0.18
N ALA A 198 5.94 -3.63 0.17
CA ALA A 198 5.45 -4.45 1.27
C ALA A 198 6.23 -5.76 1.38
N LEU A 199 6.59 -6.36 0.24
CA LEU A 199 7.46 -7.52 0.20
C LEU A 199 8.90 -7.17 0.58
N GLU A 200 9.41 -6.04 0.10
CA GLU A 200 10.75 -5.56 0.46
C GLU A 200 10.94 -5.42 1.97
N HIS A 201 10.01 -4.73 2.63
CA HIS A 201 10.06 -4.54 4.08
C HIS A 201 10.04 -5.87 4.82
N SER A 202 9.07 -6.72 4.47
CA SER A 202 8.80 -7.97 5.19
C SER A 202 9.81 -9.08 4.89
N TRP A 203 10.49 -9.02 3.76
CA TRP A 203 11.47 -10.03 3.34
C TRP A 203 12.92 -9.57 3.45
N SER A 204 13.16 -8.32 3.87
CA SER A 204 14.50 -7.77 4.09
C SER A 204 15.37 -8.65 4.98
N GLN A 205 14.85 -9.05 6.15
CA GLN A 205 15.54 -9.93 7.09
C GLN A 205 15.72 -11.38 6.58
N ALA A 206 15.04 -11.74 5.50
CA ALA A 206 15.12 -13.06 4.89
C ALA A 206 16.03 -13.11 3.65
N GLY A 207 16.86 -12.07 3.47
CA GLY A 207 17.83 -12.01 2.39
C GLY A 207 17.23 -11.60 1.04
N PHE A 208 16.14 -10.82 1.04
CA PHE A 208 15.65 -10.14 -0.16
C PHE A 208 16.18 -8.71 -0.19
N LEU A 209 16.62 -8.28 -1.36
CA LEU A 209 17.22 -6.97 -1.56
C LEU A 209 16.62 -6.26 -2.76
N ARG A 210 16.31 -4.96 -2.59
CA ARG A 210 15.87 -4.11 -3.69
C ARG A 210 17.06 -3.77 -4.58
N VAL A 211 17.00 -4.22 -5.84
CA VAL A 211 18.11 -4.03 -6.81
C VAL A 211 17.73 -3.06 -7.93
N HIS A 212 16.45 -2.85 -8.17
CA HIS A 212 15.93 -1.88 -9.13
C HIS A 212 14.59 -1.30 -8.63
N ARG A 213 14.15 -0.16 -9.18
CA ARG A 213 12.83 0.42 -8.85
C ARG A 213 11.66 -0.53 -9.13
N SER A 214 11.88 -1.59 -9.90
CA SER A 214 10.85 -2.60 -10.24
C SER A 214 11.25 -4.01 -9.83
N PHE A 215 12.38 -4.23 -9.16
CA PHE A 215 12.84 -5.59 -8.83
C PHE A 215 13.33 -5.73 -7.38
N LEU A 216 12.81 -6.74 -6.71
CA LEU A 216 13.28 -7.27 -5.43
C LEU A 216 13.89 -8.66 -5.68
N LEU A 217 15.12 -8.89 -5.23
CA LEU A 217 15.92 -10.07 -5.56
C LEU A 217 16.25 -10.87 -4.29
N ALA A 218 16.05 -12.18 -4.31
CA ALA A 218 16.57 -13.05 -3.27
C ALA A 218 18.07 -13.24 -3.48
N LEU A 219 18.90 -12.86 -2.51
CA LEU A 219 20.37 -12.96 -2.64
C LEU A 219 20.84 -14.40 -2.89
N ARG A 220 20.14 -15.38 -2.29
CA ARG A 220 20.40 -16.82 -2.51
C ARG A 220 20.15 -17.31 -3.95
N ALA A 221 19.40 -16.54 -4.74
CA ALA A 221 19.04 -16.91 -6.11
C ALA A 221 20.01 -16.35 -7.15
N VAL A 222 21.00 -15.55 -6.73
CA VAL A 222 22.02 -14.98 -7.61
C VAL A 222 23.07 -16.05 -7.90
N GLU A 223 23.26 -16.36 -9.18
CA GLU A 223 24.29 -17.29 -9.65
C GLU A 223 25.56 -16.54 -10.00
N ASP A 224 25.44 -15.41 -10.71
CA ASP A 224 26.54 -14.50 -11.01
C ASP A 224 26.02 -13.08 -11.32
N LEU A 225 26.94 -12.12 -11.44
CA LEU A 225 26.66 -10.75 -11.86
C LEU A 225 27.30 -10.52 -13.23
N ARG A 226 26.51 -10.02 -14.19
CA ARG A 226 26.98 -9.73 -15.56
C ARG A 226 26.71 -8.29 -15.92
N THR A 227 27.32 -7.85 -17.00
CA THR A 227 26.95 -6.61 -17.67
C THR A 227 26.22 -6.97 -18.95
N ASP A 228 25.04 -6.40 -19.17
CA ASP A 228 24.29 -6.61 -20.40
C ASP A 228 24.91 -5.87 -21.61
N VAL A 229 24.30 -6.04 -22.78
CA VAL A 229 24.77 -5.44 -24.04
C VAL A 229 24.75 -3.90 -24.04
N VAL A 230 24.05 -3.28 -23.09
CA VAL A 230 23.91 -1.82 -22.95
C VAL A 230 24.76 -1.29 -21.78
N GLY A 231 25.61 -2.13 -21.18
CA GLY A 231 26.48 -1.74 -20.08
C GLY A 231 25.80 -1.70 -18.71
N GLN A 232 24.56 -2.19 -18.57
CA GLN A 232 23.87 -2.25 -17.27
C GLN A 232 24.25 -3.52 -16.51
N LEU A 233 24.41 -3.39 -15.19
CA LEU A 233 24.63 -4.53 -14.32
C LEU A 233 23.33 -5.34 -14.20
N VAL A 234 23.43 -6.65 -14.41
CA VAL A 234 22.34 -7.61 -14.23
C VAL A 234 22.77 -8.71 -13.26
N ALA A 235 21.84 -9.14 -12.42
CA ALA A 235 22.02 -10.33 -11.59
C ALA A 235 21.40 -11.53 -12.32
N HIS A 236 22.24 -12.53 -12.64
CA HIS A 236 21.80 -13.74 -13.31
C HIS A 236 21.16 -14.70 -12.29
N THR A 237 20.00 -15.24 -12.64
CA THR A 237 19.28 -16.24 -11.85
C THR A 237 18.73 -17.33 -12.77
N ALA A 238 18.45 -18.53 -12.25
CA ALA A 238 17.73 -19.57 -12.99
C ALA A 238 16.34 -19.15 -13.54
N GLY A 239 15.77 -18.02 -13.09
CA GLY A 239 14.49 -17.48 -13.59
C GLY A 239 14.63 -16.41 -14.68
N GLY A 240 15.86 -16.01 -14.99
CA GLY A 240 16.20 -14.92 -15.91
C GLY A 240 17.08 -13.85 -15.28
N ASP A 241 17.49 -12.89 -16.09
CA ASP A 241 18.33 -11.76 -15.70
C ASP A 241 17.50 -10.68 -15.01
N VAL A 242 17.99 -10.21 -13.86
CA VAL A 242 17.35 -9.15 -13.07
C VAL A 242 18.17 -7.87 -13.19
N PRO A 243 17.61 -6.78 -13.77
CA PRO A 243 18.31 -5.50 -13.87
C PRO A 243 18.68 -4.94 -12.49
N VAL A 244 19.89 -4.39 -12.39
CA VAL A 244 20.39 -3.74 -11.17
C VAL A 244 20.68 -2.28 -11.48
N SER A 245 19.99 -1.38 -10.79
CA SER A 245 20.24 0.05 -10.96
C SER A 245 21.61 0.45 -10.41
N ARG A 246 22.25 1.44 -11.03
CA ARG A 246 23.56 1.98 -10.61
C ARG A 246 23.64 2.27 -9.10
N ARG A 247 22.58 2.87 -8.53
CA ARG A 247 22.51 3.20 -7.09
C ARG A 247 22.49 1.98 -6.16
N HIS A 248 21.97 0.84 -6.61
CA HIS A 248 21.90 -0.39 -5.80
C HIS A 248 23.06 -1.35 -6.07
N ALA A 249 23.82 -1.15 -7.15
CA ALA A 249 24.90 -2.05 -7.56
C ALA A 249 25.97 -2.26 -6.48
N ARG A 250 26.39 -1.19 -5.80
CA ARG A 250 27.37 -1.28 -4.70
C ARG A 250 26.83 -2.10 -3.53
N HIS A 251 25.63 -1.76 -3.09
CA HIS A 251 25.00 -2.42 -1.95
C HIS A 251 24.73 -3.91 -2.22
N LEU A 252 24.31 -4.27 -3.44
CA LEU A 252 24.14 -5.67 -3.84
C LEU A 252 25.45 -6.46 -3.74
N LYS A 253 26.56 -5.90 -4.22
CA LYS A 253 27.88 -6.55 -4.15
C LYS A 253 28.32 -6.76 -2.69
N GLU A 254 28.14 -5.76 -1.84
CA GLU A 254 28.46 -5.84 -0.41
C GLU A 254 27.64 -6.95 0.29
N GLN A 255 26.33 -7.00 0.02
CA GLN A 255 25.43 -8.00 0.60
C GLN A 255 25.73 -9.43 0.09
N LEU A 256 26.03 -9.61 -1.20
CA LEU A 256 26.42 -10.91 -1.74
C LEU A 256 27.74 -11.41 -1.14
N PHE A 257 28.71 -10.51 -0.94
CA PHE A 257 29.99 -10.86 -0.33
C PHE A 257 29.81 -11.26 1.14
N ALA A 258 29.00 -10.51 1.90
CA ALA A 258 28.65 -10.86 3.27
C ALA A 258 27.95 -12.23 3.35
N ALA A 259 26.95 -12.45 2.49
CA ALA A 259 26.17 -13.69 2.51
C ALA A 259 26.97 -14.92 2.01
N ALA A 260 27.98 -14.74 1.14
CA ALA A 260 28.92 -15.79 0.75
C ALA A 260 29.83 -16.22 1.92
N ARG A 261 30.27 -15.27 2.75
CA ARG A 261 31.07 -15.56 3.96
C ARG A 261 30.28 -16.32 5.03
N GLU A 262 28.97 -16.11 5.06
CA GLU A 262 28.04 -16.78 5.99
C GLU A 262 27.51 -18.13 5.46
N GLY A 263 27.93 -18.56 4.26
CA GLY A 263 27.49 -19.82 3.65
C GLY A 263 26.03 -19.82 3.15
N ARG A 264 25.43 -18.64 2.94
CA ARG A 264 24.01 -18.47 2.54
C ARG A 264 23.79 -18.19 1.06
N VAL A 265 24.87 -18.10 0.28
CA VAL A 265 24.85 -17.90 -1.18
C VAL A 265 25.63 -19.03 -1.83
N GLY A 266 24.98 -19.71 -2.77
CA GLY A 266 25.62 -20.71 -3.62
C GLY A 266 24.83 -22.00 -3.74
N GLY A 267 24.16 -22.16 -4.88
CA GLY A 267 24.07 -23.47 -5.53
C GLY A 267 25.45 -23.84 -6.05
N ALA A 268 26.34 -24.26 -5.16
CA ALA A 268 27.58 -24.90 -5.57
C ALA A 268 27.21 -26.28 -6.14
N ARG A 269 27.08 -26.35 -7.47
CA ARG A 269 27.21 -27.63 -8.18
C ARG A 269 28.63 -28.15 -7.91
N ARG A 270 28.72 -29.23 -7.13
CA ARG A 270 29.63 -30.32 -7.47
C ARG A 270 28.99 -31.14 -8.59
#